data_AF-A0A919M9V8-F1
#
_entry.id   AF-A0A919M9V8-F1
#
_cell.length_a   1.000
_cell.length_b   1.000
_cell.length_c   1.000
_cell.angle_alpha   90.00
_cell.angle_beta   90.00
_cell.angle_gamma   90.00
#
_symmetry.space_group_name_H-M   'P 1'
#
loop_
_entity.id
_entity.type
_entity.pdbx_description
1 polymer ?
#
loop_
_entity_poly.entity_id
_entity_poly.type
_entity_poly.pdbx_seq_one_letter_code
_entity_poly.pdbx_strand_id
1 'polypeptide(L)' 'MVVDNWPLFGLVLRTPRLEMRMPDLARLAELGEVAAAGVHDAAVQPFSAEWTDQSPERVASSVLQ' A
#
# COMPACT_ATOMS: atom_id res chain seq x y z
N MET A 1 -19.86 -16.33 -2.17
CA MET A 1 -18.42 -16.04 -2.38
C MET A 1 -18.11 -14.65 -1.82
N VAL A 2 -16.85 -14.36 -1.45
CA VAL A 2 -16.46 -13.04 -0.87
C VAL A 2 -16.94 -11.88 -1.74
N VAL A 3 -16.87 -12.03 -3.07
CA VAL A 3 -17.30 -11.02 -4.04
C VAL A 3 -18.80 -10.71 -4.03
N ASP A 4 -19.64 -11.63 -3.55
CA ASP A 4 -21.10 -11.39 -3.50
C ASP A 4 -21.45 -10.38 -2.40
N ASN A 5 -20.63 -10.33 -1.36
CA ASN A 5 -20.80 -9.43 -0.22
C ASN A 5 -19.82 -8.25 -0.26
N TRP A 6 -18.67 -8.38 -0.93
CA TRP A 6 -17.67 -7.34 -1.13
C TRP A 6 -17.20 -7.27 -2.61
N PRO A 7 -18.02 -6.66 -3.48
CA PRO A 7 -17.75 -6.65 -4.93
C PRO A 7 -16.40 -6.03 -5.33
N LEU A 8 -15.89 -5.07 -4.54
CA LEU A 8 -14.59 -4.42 -4.80
C LEU A 8 -13.41 -5.39 -4.77
N PHE A 9 -13.48 -6.50 -4.03
CA PHE A 9 -12.45 -7.54 -4.05
C PHE A 9 -12.44 -8.36 -5.34
N GLY A 10 -13.47 -8.23 -6.18
CA GLY A 10 -13.51 -8.78 -7.54
C GLY A 10 -13.05 -7.80 -8.62
N LEU A 11 -12.81 -6.52 -8.30
CA LEU A 11 -12.40 -5.51 -9.26
C LEU A 11 -10.90 -5.64 -9.59
N VAL A 12 -10.59 -5.72 -10.87
CA VAL A 12 -9.20 -5.73 -11.37
C VAL A 12 -9.07 -4.81 -12.58
N LEU A 13 -8.16 -3.84 -12.50
CA LEU A 13 -7.79 -2.96 -13.60
C LEU A 13 -6.48 -3.43 -14.21
N ARG A 14 -6.43 -3.53 -15.55
CA ARG A 14 -5.24 -4.02 -16.27
C ARG A 14 -4.75 -3.02 -17.30
N THR A 15 -3.44 -2.87 -17.35
CA THR A 15 -2.69 -2.18 -18.41
C THR A 15 -1.63 -3.15 -18.94
N PRO A 16 -0.90 -2.84 -20.03
CA PRO A 16 0.12 -3.75 -20.56
C PRO A 16 1.23 -4.14 -19.58
N ARG A 17 1.47 -3.34 -18.52
CA ARG A 17 2.56 -3.59 -17.55
C ARG A 17 2.09 -3.78 -16.11
N LEU A 18 0.86 -3.37 -15.79
CA LEU A 18 0.38 -3.30 -14.41
C LEU A 18 -1.01 -3.91 -14.28
N GLU A 19 -1.22 -4.59 -13.16
CA GLU A 19 -2.51 -5.01 -12.65
C GLU A 19 -2.75 -4.30 -11.30
N MET A 20 -3.93 -3.69 -11.14
CA MET A 20 -4.36 -3.05 -9.89
C MET A 20 -5.62 -3.76 -9.37
N ARG A 21 -5.61 -4.10 -8.10
CA ARG A 21 -6.69 -4.81 -7.39
C ARG A 21 -6.66 -4.48 -5.90
N MET A 22 -7.74 -4.80 -5.18
CA MET A 22 -7.72 -4.74 -3.72
C MET A 22 -6.67 -5.73 -3.18
N PRO A 23 -5.82 -5.32 -2.22
CA PRO A 23 -4.82 -6.20 -1.65
C PRO A 23 -5.46 -7.16 -0.64
N ASP A 24 -4.91 -8.37 -0.57
CA ASP A 24 -5.11 -9.29 0.56
C ASP A 24 -4.05 -9.01 1.65
N LEU A 25 -4.13 -9.70 2.79
CA LEU A 25 -3.20 -9.50 3.90
C LEU A 25 -1.73 -9.75 3.51
N ALA A 26 -1.46 -10.69 2.61
CA ALA A 26 -0.09 -10.96 2.15
C ALA A 26 0.44 -9.80 1.30
N ARG A 27 -0.38 -9.27 0.39
CA ARG A 27 -0.03 -8.08 -0.40
C ARG A 27 0.11 -6.82 0.43
N LEU A 28 -0.64 -6.70 1.53
CA LEU A 28 -0.46 -5.60 2.49
C LEU A 28 0.87 -5.70 3.23
N ALA A 29 1.30 -6.92 3.61
CA ALA A 29 2.61 -7.13 4.20
C ALA A 29 3.74 -6.75 3.22
N GLU A 30 3.66 -7.22 1.97
CA GLU A 30 4.61 -6.85 0.91
C GLU A 30 4.67 -5.33 0.69
N LEU A 31 3.51 -4.65 0.69
CA LEU A 31 3.45 -3.19 0.56
C LEU A 31 4.12 -2.49 1.74
N GLY A 32 3.91 -2.98 2.96
CA GLY A 32 4.58 -2.45 4.15
C GLY A 32 6.10 -2.60 4.08
N GLU A 33 6.62 -3.73 3.62
CA GLU A 33 8.05 -3.94 3.41
C GLU A 33 8.64 -2.98 2.38
N VAL A 34 7.94 -2.76 1.26
CA VAL A 34 8.35 -1.79 0.24
C VAL A 34 8.36 -0.37 0.82
N ALA A 35 7.35 0.01 1.59
CA ALA A 35 7.30 1.34 2.21
C ALA A 35 8.42 1.53 3.25
N ALA A 36 8.70 0.52 4.07
CA ALA A 36 9.77 0.54 5.06
C ALA A 36 11.18 0.66 4.45
N ALA A 37 11.35 0.19 3.21
CA ALA A 37 12.59 0.35 2.47
C ALA A 37 12.84 1.78 1.96
N GLY A 38 11.82 2.66 2.03
CA GLY A 38 11.89 4.06 1.63
C GLY A 38 10.97 4.37 0.45
N VAL A 39 10.21 5.46 0.58
CA VAL A 39 9.19 5.88 -0.41
C VAL A 39 9.66 7.05 -1.26
N HIS A 40 10.45 7.94 -0.69
CA HIS A 40 10.99 9.15 -1.31
C HIS A 40 12.32 9.52 -0.65
N ASP A 41 13.00 10.55 -1.18
CA ASP A 41 14.16 11.15 -0.51
C ASP A 41 13.78 11.65 0.88
N ALA A 42 14.53 11.28 1.91
CA ALA A 42 14.25 11.63 3.30
C ALA A 42 14.32 13.15 3.57
N ALA A 43 14.97 13.93 2.70
CA ALA A 43 15.03 15.38 2.81
C ALA A 43 13.76 16.10 2.30
N VAL A 44 12.80 15.37 1.71
CA VAL A 44 11.53 15.94 1.21
C VAL A 44 10.34 15.39 1.98
N GLN A 45 9.30 16.22 2.15
CA GLN A 45 7.99 15.79 2.64
C GLN A 45 6.93 16.02 1.55
N PRO A 46 6.70 15.04 0.66
CA PRO A 46 5.81 15.20 -0.49
C PRO A 46 4.34 14.97 -0.14
N PHE A 47 4.04 14.51 1.08
CA PHE A 47 2.69 14.19 1.53
C PHE A 47 2.12 15.30 2.43
N SER A 48 0.80 15.44 2.42
CA SER A 48 0.09 16.35 3.35
C SER A 48 0.08 15.85 4.80
N ALA A 49 0.31 14.55 5.01
CA ALA A 49 0.46 13.93 6.30
C ALA A 49 1.83 13.27 6.37
N GLU A 50 2.53 13.43 7.50
CA GLU A 50 3.92 13.01 7.69
C GLU A 50 4.04 11.51 8.03
N TRP A 51 3.30 10.65 7.33
CA TRP A 51 3.23 9.23 7.66
C TRP A 51 4.56 8.47 7.45
N THR A 52 5.43 8.98 6.56
CA THR A 52 6.76 8.42 6.26
C THR A 52 7.88 8.89 7.18
N ASP A 53 7.67 9.93 8.00
CA ASP A 53 8.72 10.49 8.89
C ASP A 53 8.74 9.77 10.25
N GLN A 54 8.96 8.46 10.21
CA GLN A 54 8.89 7.56 11.36
C GLN A 54 9.89 6.41 11.23
N SER A 55 9.97 5.52 12.22
CA SER A 55 10.79 4.31 12.10
C SER A 55 10.25 3.38 10.99
N PRO A 56 11.12 2.58 10.33
CA PRO A 56 10.68 1.67 9.25
C PRO A 56 9.51 0.76 9.65
N GLU A 57 9.47 0.28 10.90
CA GLU A 57 8.39 -0.58 11.40
C GLU A 57 7.06 0.16 11.50
N ARG A 58 7.10 1.45 11.85
CA ARG A 58 5.90 2.30 11.84
C ARG A 58 5.47 2.68 10.43
N VAL A 59 6.42 2.91 9.52
CA VAL A 59 6.10 3.15 8.11
C VAL A 59 5.42 1.91 7.51
N ALA A 60 5.92 0.71 7.79
CA ALA A 60 5.35 -0.54 7.29
C ALA A 60 3.87 -0.73 7.68
N SER A 61 3.48 -0.30 8.88
CA SER A 61 2.11 -0.44 9.38
C SER A 61 1.20 0.75 9.00
N SER A 62 1.79 1.89 8.63
CA SER A 62 1.04 3.10 8.26
C SER A 62 0.43 3.05 6.85
N VAL A 63 0.66 1.98 6.09
CA VAL A 63 0.05 1.78 4.75
C VAL A 63 -1.45 1.46 4.79
N LEU A 64 -2.03 1.26 5.98
CA LEU A 64 -3.41 0.82 6.20
C LEU A 64 -4.30 1.83 6.97
N GLN A 65 -3.92 3.11 6.99
CA GLN A 65 -4.60 4.15 7.79
C GLN A 65 -6.04 4.46 7.37
#